data_AF-A0A932ZKM5-F1
#
_entry.id   AF-A0A932ZKM5-F1
#
_cell.length_a   1.000
_cell.length_b   1.000
_cell.length_c   1.000
_cell.angle_alpha   90.00
_cell.angle_beta   90.00
_cell.angle_gamma   90.00
#
_symmetry.space_group_name_H-M   'P 1'
#
loop_
_entity.id
_entity.type
_entity.pdbx_description
1 polymer ?
#
loop_
_entity_poly.entity_id
_entity_poly.type
_entity_poly.pdbx_seq_one_letter_code
_entity_poly.pdbx_strand_id
1 'polypeptide(L)'
;MATQTVLRGSFVFIVGLVVGILMLMLLNEVPPMLRDYTGIRSYATIEEMRHALKLQHFLLPSYFPKHLQWPPSEIFAQVQPAMVLMHFREQKNGQLALAMIVTDRNRTTLPPTRLRPEKLLGREKMPFQAGMAEVSYLLCLGGQHCVQIDWSDKQFRYSLQGTQTVHELLAIAHSMVPLTSAPSTTLNSEK
;
A
#
# COMPACT_ATOMS: atom_id res chain seq x y z
N MET A 1 -54.93 42.75 6.66
CA MET A 1 -54.39 41.80 7.65
C MET A 1 -53.88 40.53 6.96
N ALA A 2 -52.86 40.62 6.09
CA ALA A 2 -52.33 39.45 5.34
C ALA A 2 -50.79 39.34 5.37
N THR A 3 -50.09 40.27 6.01
CA THR A 3 -48.62 40.38 6.01
C THR A 3 -47.95 39.73 7.22
N GLN A 4 -48.67 39.43 8.30
CA GLN A 4 -48.08 38.85 9.53
C GLN A 4 -47.88 37.33 9.46
N THR A 5 -48.64 36.59 8.65
CA THR A 5 -48.52 35.13 8.53
C THR A 5 -47.31 34.72 7.69
N VAL A 6 -46.94 35.50 6.68
CA VAL A 6 -45.80 35.23 5.80
C VAL A 6 -44.47 35.36 6.54
N LEU A 7 -44.36 36.36 7.44
CA LEU A 7 -43.15 36.60 8.23
C LEU A 7 -42.86 35.44 9.20
N ARG A 8 -43.91 34.86 9.80
CA ARG A 8 -43.80 33.75 10.75
C ARG A 8 -43.36 32.45 10.09
N GLY A 9 -43.86 32.17 8.89
CA GLY A 9 -43.46 30.98 8.13
C GLY A 9 -41.99 31.01 7.68
N SER A 10 -41.51 32.18 7.26
CA SER A 10 -40.12 32.36 6.82
C SER A 10 -39.13 32.21 7.98
N PHE A 11 -39.47 32.71 9.17
CA PHE A 11 -38.62 32.58 10.36
C PHE A 11 -38.44 31.12 10.81
N VAL A 12 -39.51 30.32 10.82
CA VAL A 12 -39.44 28.89 11.19
C VAL A 12 -38.57 28.09 10.20
N PHE A 13 -38.66 28.42 8.92
CA PHE A 13 -37.82 27.78 7.89
C PHE A 13 -36.33 28.10 8.08
N ILE A 14 -35.99 29.37 8.35
CA ILE A 14 -34.60 29.78 8.59
C ILE A 14 -34.04 29.11 9.85
N VAL A 15 -34.80 29.06 10.94
CA VAL A 15 -34.38 28.40 12.17
C VAL A 15 -34.17 26.89 11.93
N GLY A 16 -35.09 26.23 11.23
CA GLY A 16 -34.94 24.82 10.88
C GLY A 16 -33.69 24.55 10.02
N LEU A 17 -33.39 25.45 9.08
CA LEU A 17 -32.21 25.35 8.21
C LEU A 17 -30.91 25.55 9.01
N VAL A 18 -30.86 26.53 9.92
CA VAL A 18 -29.70 26.75 10.81
C VAL A 18 -29.48 25.55 11.73
N VAL A 19 -30.54 25.02 12.34
CA VAL A 19 -30.44 23.81 13.18
C VAL A 19 -29.96 22.60 12.38
N GLY A 20 -30.47 22.43 11.16
CA GLY A 20 -30.03 21.37 10.25
C GLY A 20 -28.55 21.46 9.90
N ILE A 21 -28.05 22.66 9.55
CA ILE A 21 -26.62 22.89 9.27
C ILE A 21 -25.77 22.62 10.52
N LEU A 22 -26.22 23.09 11.70
CA LEU A 22 -25.50 22.87 12.95
C LEU A 22 -25.37 21.38 13.28
N MET A 23 -26.46 20.63 13.08
CA MET A 23 -26.49 19.18 13.26
C MET A 23 -25.56 18.48 12.25
N LEU A 24 -25.57 18.89 10.99
CA LEU A 24 -24.65 18.38 9.96
C LEU A 24 -23.18 18.67 10.29
N MET A 25 -22.86 19.83 10.84
CA MET A 25 -21.49 20.14 11.30
C MET A 25 -21.05 19.22 12.45
N LEU A 26 -21.94 18.94 13.41
CA LEU A 26 -21.68 17.99 14.49
C LEU A 26 -21.48 16.54 13.99
N LEU A 27 -22.23 16.14 12.95
CA LEU A 27 -22.07 14.84 12.31
C LEU A 27 -20.84 14.75 11.39
N ASN A 28 -20.33 15.89 10.90
CA ASN A 28 -19.16 15.94 10.05
C ASN A 28 -17.84 15.72 10.83
N GLU A 29 -17.87 15.91 12.15
CA GLU A 29 -16.81 15.43 13.04
C GLU A 29 -16.97 13.93 13.31
N VAL A 30 -16.74 13.11 12.28
CA VAL A 30 -16.58 11.67 12.48
C VAL A 30 -15.38 11.44 13.40
N PRO A 31 -15.55 10.75 14.55
CA PRO A 31 -14.47 10.53 15.50
C PRO A 31 -13.25 9.91 14.80
N PRO A 32 -12.04 10.47 14.97
CA PRO A 32 -10.83 9.93 14.35
C PRO A 32 -10.55 8.48 14.77
N MET A 33 -11.08 8.04 15.91
CA MET A 33 -11.00 6.65 16.37
C MET A 33 -11.72 5.64 15.46
N LEU A 34 -12.69 6.06 14.65
CA LEU A 34 -13.37 5.19 13.69
C LEU A 34 -12.65 5.08 12.34
N ARG A 35 -11.73 6.00 12.01
CA ARG A 35 -10.89 5.92 10.79
C ARG A 35 -9.77 4.90 10.91
N ASP A 36 -9.39 4.60 12.14
CA ASP A 36 -8.15 3.92 12.45
C ASP A 36 -8.20 2.39 12.31
N TYR A 37 -9.38 1.80 12.26
CA TYR A 37 -9.56 0.33 12.30
C TYR A 37 -9.77 -0.35 10.94
N THR A 38 -10.05 0.39 9.86
CA THR A 38 -10.44 -0.23 8.57
C THR A 38 -9.83 0.41 7.32
N GLY A 39 -8.97 1.42 7.47
CA GLY A 39 -8.41 2.19 6.35
C GLY A 39 -6.99 1.81 5.94
N ILE A 40 -6.70 1.96 4.64
CA ILE A 40 -5.34 2.02 4.11
C ILE A 40 -4.71 3.35 4.59
N ARG A 41 -3.59 3.30 5.29
CA ARG A 41 -2.82 4.48 5.75
C ARG A 41 -1.58 4.66 4.90
N SER A 42 -1.16 5.91 4.69
CA SER A 42 0.14 6.24 4.09
C SER A 42 1.18 6.45 5.18
N TYR A 43 2.41 5.99 4.93
CA TYR A 43 3.55 6.10 5.84
C TYR A 43 4.69 6.84 5.15
N ALA A 44 5.42 7.66 5.91
CA ALA A 44 6.55 8.40 5.37
C ALA A 44 7.81 7.53 5.25
N THR A 45 7.98 6.57 6.16
CA THR A 45 9.16 5.69 6.19
C THR A 45 8.78 4.21 6.41
N ILE A 46 9.72 3.33 6.05
CA ILE A 46 9.58 1.89 6.24
C ILE A 46 9.55 1.55 7.74
N GLU A 47 10.32 2.27 8.55
CA GLU A 47 10.40 2.11 10.00
C GLU A 47 9.07 2.47 10.66
N GLU A 48 8.45 3.58 10.27
CA GLU A 48 7.13 4.00 10.77
C GLU A 48 6.07 2.95 10.47
N MET A 49 6.02 2.48 9.22
CA MET A 49 5.14 1.41 8.77
C MET A 49 5.36 0.12 9.58
N ARG A 50 6.62 -0.29 9.76
CA ARG A 50 6.99 -1.48 10.55
C ARG A 50 6.48 -1.37 11.98
N HIS A 51 6.72 -0.23 12.63
CA HIS A 51 6.28 0.01 14.01
C HIS A 51 4.75 -0.05 14.13
N ALA A 52 4.03 0.53 13.17
CA ALA A 52 2.58 0.54 13.16
C ALA A 52 1.96 -0.86 12.96
N LEU A 53 2.51 -1.65 12.04
CA LEU A 53 1.95 -2.96 11.68
C LEU A 53 2.41 -4.11 12.60
N LYS A 54 3.46 -3.91 13.42
CA LYS A 54 4.06 -4.94 14.29
C LYS A 54 4.42 -6.25 13.56
N LEU A 55 4.80 -6.16 12.28
CA LEU A 55 5.14 -7.32 11.47
C LEU A 55 6.55 -7.83 11.86
N GLN A 56 6.61 -9.05 12.39
CA GLN A 56 7.88 -9.68 12.77
C GLN A 56 8.63 -10.31 11.58
N HIS A 57 7.89 -10.79 10.59
CA HIS A 57 8.42 -11.57 9.46
C HIS A 57 8.20 -10.86 8.11
N PHE A 58 8.44 -9.55 8.08
CA PHE A 58 8.34 -8.76 6.85
C PHE A 58 9.65 -8.83 6.06
N LEU A 59 9.61 -9.27 4.80
CA LEU A 59 10.76 -9.30 3.93
C LEU A 59 10.94 -7.96 3.20
N LEU A 60 12.19 -7.49 3.11
CA LEU A 60 12.57 -6.34 2.29
C LEU A 60 13.71 -6.68 1.34
N PRO A 61 13.76 -6.06 0.16
CA PRO A 61 14.87 -6.29 -0.76
C PRO A 61 16.16 -5.71 -0.17
N SER A 62 17.23 -6.49 -0.16
CA SER A 62 18.58 -6.01 0.15
C SER A 62 19.31 -5.46 -1.08
N TYR A 63 18.86 -5.83 -2.28
CA TYR A 63 19.35 -5.31 -3.54
C TYR A 63 18.32 -4.38 -4.18
N PHE A 64 18.77 -3.19 -4.58
CA PHE A 64 18.00 -2.26 -5.39
C PHE A 64 18.80 -1.83 -6.62
N PRO A 65 18.24 -1.99 -7.83
CA PRO A 65 18.84 -1.45 -9.04
C PRO A 65 19.11 0.05 -8.97
N LYS A 66 20.24 0.48 -9.54
CA LYS A 66 20.66 1.90 -9.53
C LYS A 66 19.67 2.84 -10.21
N HIS A 67 18.86 2.34 -11.14
CA HIS A 67 17.88 3.15 -11.87
C HIS A 67 16.58 3.36 -11.08
N LEU A 68 16.38 2.65 -9.96
CA LEU A 68 15.24 2.84 -9.07
C LEU A 68 15.61 3.77 -7.92
N GLN A 69 14.69 4.66 -7.56
CA GLN A 69 14.82 5.51 -6.40
C GLN A 69 14.55 4.69 -5.12
N TRP A 70 15.50 4.75 -4.19
CA TRP A 70 15.37 4.24 -2.83
C TRP A 70 15.57 5.41 -1.85
N PRO A 71 14.74 5.57 -0.81
CA PRO A 71 13.61 4.71 -0.37
C PRO A 71 12.40 4.74 -1.31
N PRO A 72 11.36 3.88 -1.09
CA PRO A 72 10.11 3.98 -1.84
C PRO A 72 9.51 5.38 -1.74
N SER A 73 8.93 5.85 -2.85
CA SER A 73 8.29 7.17 -2.93
C SER A 73 6.97 7.25 -2.17
N GLU A 74 6.26 6.13 -2.07
CA GLU A 74 5.00 6.03 -1.33
C GLU A 74 4.93 4.65 -0.67
N ILE A 75 4.46 4.65 0.58
CA ILE A 75 4.19 3.45 1.35
C ILE A 75 2.74 3.53 1.81
N PHE A 76 1.96 2.51 1.47
CA PHE A 76 0.60 2.33 1.93
C PHE A 76 0.50 1.02 2.70
N ALA A 77 -0.17 1.02 3.85
CA ALA A 77 -0.41 -0.21 4.55
C ALA A 77 -1.73 -0.25 5.32
N GLN A 78 -2.19 -1.47 5.58
CA GLN A 78 -3.39 -1.79 6.31
C GLN A 78 -3.08 -2.92 7.31
N VAL A 79 -3.57 -2.78 8.54
CA VAL A 79 -3.32 -3.77 9.61
C VAL A 79 -4.16 -5.03 9.41
N GLN A 80 -5.44 -4.88 9.10
CA GLN A 80 -6.40 -5.99 9.01
C GLN A 80 -7.30 -5.84 7.75
N PRO A 81 -7.23 -6.78 6.77
CA PRO A 81 -6.17 -7.76 6.62
C PRO A 81 -4.81 -7.09 6.34
N ALA A 82 -3.72 -7.74 6.74
CA ALA A 82 -2.38 -7.22 6.56
C ALA A 82 -2.10 -6.97 5.07
N MET A 83 -1.75 -5.73 4.74
CA MET A 83 -1.38 -5.31 3.39
C MET A 83 -0.29 -4.24 3.49
N VAL A 84 0.71 -4.34 2.63
CA VAL A 84 1.71 -3.31 2.39
C VAL A 84 1.85 -3.13 0.87
N LEU A 85 1.83 -1.90 0.42
CA LEU A 85 2.07 -1.50 -0.97
C LEU A 85 3.16 -0.42 -0.97
N MET A 86 4.25 -0.68 -1.67
CA MET A 86 5.35 0.25 -1.84
C MET A 86 5.52 0.60 -3.31
N HIS A 87 5.63 1.89 -3.61
CA HIS A 87 5.85 2.40 -4.96
C HIS A 87 7.26 2.97 -5.11
N PHE A 88 7.97 2.49 -6.13
CA PHE A 88 9.32 2.91 -6.48
C PHE A 88 9.31 3.60 -7.83
N ARG A 89 9.95 4.77 -7.89
CA ARG A 89 10.05 5.56 -9.11
C ARG A 89 11.40 5.34 -9.78
N GLU A 90 11.45 5.49 -11.08
CA GLU A 90 12.71 5.52 -11.82
C GLU A 90 13.45 6.84 -11.57
N GLN A 91 14.76 6.77 -11.40
CA GLN A 91 15.61 7.92 -11.10
C GLN A 91 15.63 8.94 -12.24
N LYS A 92 15.57 8.47 -13.49
CA LYS A 92 15.75 9.31 -14.69
C LYS A 92 14.54 10.17 -15.02
N ASN A 93 13.32 9.63 -14.96
CA ASN A 93 12.10 10.31 -15.41
C ASN A 93 11.05 10.49 -14.29
N GLY A 94 11.30 9.94 -13.09
CA GLY A 94 10.36 10.01 -11.96
C GLY A 94 9.06 9.22 -12.14
N GLN A 95 8.95 8.39 -13.19
CA GLN A 95 7.79 7.54 -13.44
C GLN A 95 7.77 6.35 -12.49
N LEU A 96 6.58 5.85 -12.20
CA LEU A 96 6.43 4.64 -11.41
C LEU A 96 6.98 3.44 -12.19
N ALA A 97 7.98 2.79 -11.63
CA ALA A 97 8.71 1.73 -12.31
C ALA A 97 8.54 0.38 -11.64
N LEU A 98 8.32 0.36 -10.32
CA LEU A 98 8.13 -0.87 -9.55
C LEU A 98 7.10 -0.64 -8.45
N ALA A 99 6.22 -1.61 -8.25
CA ALA A 99 5.31 -1.74 -7.14
C ALA A 99 5.60 -3.06 -6.42
N MET A 100 5.86 -2.99 -5.12
CA MET A 100 5.96 -4.16 -4.25
C MET A 100 4.70 -4.26 -3.41
N ILE A 101 4.05 -5.41 -3.47
CA ILE A 101 2.80 -5.68 -2.77
C ILE A 101 3.03 -6.86 -1.85
N VAL A 102 2.67 -6.70 -0.59
CA VAL A 102 2.68 -7.77 0.41
C VAL A 102 1.29 -7.87 0.99
N THR A 103 0.72 -9.06 0.99
CA THR A 103 -0.60 -9.33 1.57
C THR A 103 -0.56 -10.58 2.42
N ASP A 104 -1.57 -10.77 3.26
CA ASP A 104 -1.84 -12.08 3.83
C ASP A 104 -1.87 -13.16 2.72
N ARG A 105 -1.26 -14.32 2.99
CA ARG A 105 -1.20 -15.46 2.08
C ARG A 105 -2.58 -15.93 1.60
N ASN A 106 -3.60 -15.84 2.44
CA ASN A 106 -4.95 -16.29 2.10
C ASN A 106 -5.72 -15.30 1.24
N ARG A 107 -5.16 -14.12 0.98
CA ARG A 107 -5.80 -13.11 0.14
C ARG A 107 -5.67 -13.49 -1.34
N THR A 108 -6.83 -13.67 -1.98
CA THR A 108 -6.90 -14.03 -3.40
C THR A 108 -6.67 -12.83 -4.32
N THR A 109 -7.08 -11.63 -3.89
CA THR A 109 -7.02 -10.40 -4.68
C THR A 109 -5.93 -9.45 -4.21
N LEU A 110 -5.05 -9.05 -5.13
CA LEU A 110 -4.06 -8.01 -4.88
C LEU A 110 -4.76 -6.63 -4.90
N PRO A 111 -4.33 -5.68 -4.04
CA PRO A 111 -4.78 -4.31 -4.14
C PRO A 111 -4.43 -3.71 -5.50
N PRO A 112 -5.26 -2.79 -6.02
CA PRO A 112 -4.95 -2.09 -7.26
C PRO A 112 -3.68 -1.26 -7.07
N THR A 113 -2.73 -1.42 -8.00
CA THR A 113 -1.55 -0.58 -8.10
C THR A 113 -1.75 0.48 -9.18
N ARG A 114 -0.89 1.50 -9.17
CA ARG A 114 -0.83 2.47 -10.27
C ARG A 114 -0.28 1.86 -11.57
N LEU A 115 0.49 0.78 -11.48
CA LEU A 115 0.86 -0.08 -12.62
C LEU A 115 -0.33 -1.00 -12.94
N ARG A 116 -1.48 -0.44 -13.33
CA ARG A 116 -2.68 -1.25 -13.51
C ARG A 116 -2.51 -2.21 -14.70
N PRO A 117 -2.57 -3.54 -14.50
CA PRO A 117 -2.53 -4.49 -15.60
C PRO A 117 -3.84 -4.42 -16.41
N GLU A 118 -3.73 -4.32 -17.72
CA GLU A 118 -4.87 -4.31 -18.67
C GLU A 118 -5.05 -5.66 -19.35
N LYS A 119 -3.95 -6.31 -19.75
CA LYS A 119 -4.00 -7.57 -20.48
C LYS A 119 -2.90 -8.53 -20.03
N LEU A 120 -3.28 -9.79 -19.80
CA LEU A 120 -2.33 -10.88 -19.60
C LEU A 120 -1.83 -11.40 -20.95
N LEU A 121 -0.51 -11.41 -21.12
CA LEU A 121 0.15 -11.95 -22.32
C LEU A 121 0.58 -13.39 -22.13
N GLY A 122 1.00 -13.77 -20.92
CA GLY A 122 1.43 -15.13 -20.62
C GLY A 122 1.74 -15.32 -19.14
N ARG A 123 1.82 -16.58 -18.71
CA ARG A 123 2.27 -16.95 -17.37
C ARG A 123 3.21 -18.14 -17.42
N GLU A 124 4.16 -18.13 -16.51
CA GLU A 124 5.13 -19.19 -16.33
C GLU A 124 5.30 -19.45 -14.83
N LYS A 125 5.46 -20.72 -14.47
CA LYS A 125 5.81 -21.11 -13.10
C LYS A 125 7.27 -21.53 -13.09
N MET A 126 8.03 -21.01 -12.13
CA MET A 126 9.43 -21.33 -11.98
C MET A 126 9.78 -21.66 -10.52
N PRO A 127 10.77 -22.53 -10.28
CA PRO A 127 11.30 -22.76 -8.94
C PRO A 127 11.81 -21.45 -8.31
N PHE A 128 11.47 -21.19 -7.05
CA PHE A 128 11.86 -19.96 -6.36
C PHE A 128 12.08 -20.22 -4.86
N GLN A 129 13.34 -20.15 -4.41
CA GLN A 129 13.80 -20.35 -3.02
C GLN A 129 13.12 -21.50 -2.26
N ALA A 130 11.97 -21.23 -1.62
CA ALA A 130 11.21 -22.17 -0.78
C ALA A 130 9.91 -22.69 -1.43
N GLY A 131 9.71 -22.47 -2.73
CA GLY A 131 8.50 -22.90 -3.44
C GLY A 131 8.54 -22.59 -4.92
N MET A 132 7.39 -22.17 -5.45
CA MET A 132 7.22 -21.77 -6.85
C MET A 132 6.88 -20.29 -6.91
N ALA A 133 7.49 -19.57 -7.84
CA ALA A 133 7.04 -18.26 -8.25
C ALA A 133 6.20 -18.37 -9.53
N GLU A 134 5.17 -17.54 -9.63
CA GLU A 134 4.40 -17.34 -10.85
C GLU A 134 4.82 -16.01 -11.48
N VAL A 135 5.37 -16.08 -12.69
CA VAL A 135 5.74 -14.91 -13.48
C VAL A 135 4.67 -14.67 -14.52
N SER A 136 4.09 -13.49 -14.49
CA SER A 136 3.08 -13.03 -15.43
C SER A 136 3.65 -11.93 -16.31
N TYR A 137 3.52 -12.10 -17.62
CA TYR A 137 3.84 -11.09 -18.62
C TYR A 137 2.55 -10.33 -18.94
N LEU A 138 2.58 -9.01 -18.81
CA LEU A 138 1.40 -8.16 -18.81
C LEU A 138 1.58 -6.97 -19.76
N LEU A 139 0.47 -6.45 -20.28
CA LEU A 139 0.37 -5.06 -20.73
C LEU A 139 -0.29 -4.25 -19.62
N CYS A 140 0.41 -3.23 -19.15
CA CYS A 140 -0.10 -2.23 -18.23
C CYS A 140 -0.81 -1.09 -18.95
N LEU A 141 -1.50 -0.26 -18.17
CA LEU A 141 -2.10 1.00 -18.60
C LEU A 141 -1.17 1.79 -19.52
N GLY A 142 -1.69 2.21 -20.67
CA GLY A 142 -0.91 2.92 -21.69
C GLY A 142 -0.14 2.00 -22.64
N GLY A 143 -0.42 0.69 -22.63
CA GLY A 143 0.16 -0.29 -23.55
C GLY A 143 1.61 -0.66 -23.25
N GLN A 144 2.13 -0.28 -22.08
CA GLN A 144 3.51 -0.60 -21.68
C GLN A 144 3.63 -2.05 -21.23
N HIS A 145 4.74 -2.70 -21.57
CA HIS A 145 5.05 -4.03 -21.07
C HIS A 145 5.38 -3.96 -19.58
N CYS A 146 4.79 -4.88 -18.82
CA CYS A 146 5.05 -5.07 -17.41
C CYS A 146 5.27 -6.55 -17.11
N VAL A 147 6.05 -6.80 -16.07
CA VAL A 147 6.24 -8.12 -15.50
C VAL A 147 5.73 -8.11 -14.07
N GLN A 148 5.03 -9.17 -13.69
CA GLN A 148 4.65 -9.42 -12.31
C GLN A 148 5.22 -10.76 -11.85
N ILE A 149 5.87 -10.78 -10.69
CA ILE A 149 6.38 -11.99 -10.05
C ILE A 149 5.65 -12.15 -8.72
N ASP A 150 4.90 -13.23 -8.61
CA ASP A 150 4.16 -13.59 -7.40
C ASP A 150 4.80 -14.82 -6.74
N TRP A 151 5.01 -14.75 -5.43
CA TRP A 151 5.36 -15.92 -4.62
C TRP A 151 4.73 -15.80 -3.25
N SER A 152 4.83 -16.85 -2.44
CA SER A 152 4.32 -16.83 -1.07
C SER A 152 5.29 -17.53 -0.14
N ASP A 153 5.40 -17.00 1.08
CA ASP A 153 6.05 -17.69 2.18
C ASP A 153 5.00 -18.33 3.10
N LYS A 154 5.37 -18.60 4.35
CA LYS A 154 4.46 -19.21 5.34
C LYS A 154 3.25 -18.32 5.65
N GLN A 155 3.43 -17.00 5.71
CA GLN A 155 2.46 -16.04 6.25
C GLN A 155 1.98 -15.02 5.20
N PHE A 156 2.82 -14.65 4.25
CA PHE A 156 2.56 -13.58 3.30
C PHE A 156 2.65 -14.06 1.86
N ARG A 157 1.87 -13.40 1.00
CA ARG A 157 2.03 -13.39 -0.45
C ARG A 157 2.75 -12.11 -0.83
N TYR A 158 3.76 -12.25 -1.67
CA TYR A 158 4.52 -11.15 -2.24
C TYR A 158 4.23 -11.05 -3.73
N SER A 159 4.16 -9.84 -4.22
CA SER A 159 4.05 -9.52 -5.64
C SER A 159 5.00 -8.38 -5.95
N LEU A 160 5.89 -8.58 -6.92
CA LEU A 160 6.66 -7.51 -7.53
C LEU A 160 6.08 -7.26 -8.91
N GLN A 161 5.60 -6.05 -9.15
CA GLN A 161 5.07 -5.65 -10.43
C GLN A 161 5.86 -4.46 -10.94
N GLY A 162 6.46 -4.55 -12.13
CA GLY A 162 7.30 -3.48 -12.64
C GLY A 162 7.45 -3.50 -14.16
N THR A 163 8.05 -2.44 -14.68
CA THR A 163 8.41 -2.31 -16.10
C THR A 163 9.81 -2.87 -16.40
N GLN A 164 10.52 -3.35 -15.37
CA GLN A 164 11.84 -3.98 -15.50
C GLN A 164 11.76 -5.34 -16.19
N THR A 165 12.93 -5.85 -16.59
CA THR A 165 13.06 -7.20 -17.10
C THR A 165 12.75 -8.24 -16.02
N VAL A 166 12.32 -9.44 -16.44
CA VAL A 166 12.10 -10.59 -15.53
C VAL A 166 13.35 -10.88 -14.70
N HIS A 167 14.53 -10.86 -15.33
CA HIS A 167 15.79 -11.14 -14.64
C HIS A 167 16.05 -10.16 -13.48
N GLU A 168 15.77 -8.89 -13.71
CA GLU A 168 15.97 -7.86 -12.70
C GLU A 168 14.94 -7.94 -11.56
N LEU A 169 13.67 -8.18 -11.87
CA LEU A 169 12.66 -8.44 -10.85
C LEU A 169 12.98 -9.70 -10.03
N LEU A 170 13.50 -10.75 -10.67
CA LEU A 170 13.98 -11.94 -9.97
C LEU A 170 15.18 -11.63 -9.08
N ALA A 171 16.12 -10.80 -9.52
CA ALA A 171 17.25 -10.37 -8.69
C ALA A 171 16.77 -9.63 -7.43
N ILE A 172 15.79 -8.74 -7.57
CA ILE A 172 15.15 -8.06 -6.43
C ILE A 172 14.46 -9.09 -5.53
N ALA A 173 13.66 -9.99 -6.09
CA ALA A 173 12.94 -11.02 -5.33
C ALA A 173 13.89 -11.95 -4.56
N HIS A 174 14.99 -12.38 -5.18
CA HIS A 174 15.99 -13.24 -4.54
C HIS A 174 16.78 -12.53 -3.44
N SER A 175 16.87 -11.21 -3.48
CA SER A 175 17.54 -10.40 -2.47
C SER A 175 16.70 -10.13 -1.22
N MET A 176 15.47 -10.63 -1.18
CA MET A 176 14.56 -10.42 -0.07
C MET A 176 15.11 -11.05 1.21
N VAL A 177 15.31 -10.22 2.23
CA VAL A 177 15.79 -10.65 3.55
C VAL A 177 14.78 -10.26 4.62
N PRO A 178 14.64 -11.05 5.70
CA PRO A 178 13.86 -10.64 6.85
C PRO A 178 14.38 -9.31 7.38
N LEU A 179 13.46 -8.39 7.67
CA LEU A 179 13.79 -7.17 8.36
C LEU A 179 14.04 -7.50 9.84
N THR A 180 15.16 -8.15 10.13
CA THR A 180 15.56 -8.53 11.48
C THR A 180 15.66 -7.28 12.33
N SER A 181 15.06 -7.26 13.53
CA SER A 181 15.43 -6.25 14.54
C SER A 181 16.93 -6.35 14.76
N ALA A 182 17.63 -5.21 14.74
CA ALA A 182 19.02 -5.15 15.17
C ALA A 182 19.18 -5.95 16.49
N PRO A 183 20.25 -6.75 16.65
CA PRO A 183 20.53 -7.35 17.95
C PRO A 183 20.63 -6.21 18.95
N SER A 184 19.80 -6.23 19.98
CA SER A 184 19.96 -5.37 21.14
C SER A 184 21.38 -5.59 21.65
N THR A 185 22.29 -4.69 21.32
CA THR A 185 23.62 -4.66 21.93
C THR A 185 23.37 -4.33 23.39
N THR A 186 23.20 -5.36 24.21
CA THR A 186 23.48 -5.25 25.64
C THR A 186 24.95 -4.88 25.71
N LEU A 187 25.19 -3.57 25.84
CA LEU A 187 26.47 -3.01 26.20
C LEU A 187 26.78 -3.56 27.59
N ASN A 188 27.45 -4.72 27.63
CA ASN A 188 28.07 -5.21 28.84
C ASN A 188 29.12 -4.18 29.23
N SER A 189 28.73 -3.29 30.14
CA SER A 189 29.63 -2.55 31.00
C SER A 189 30.30 -3.56 31.92
N GLU A 190 31.30 -4.29 31.41
CA GLU A 190 32.29 -4.92 32.27
C GLU A 190 33.09 -3.80 32.95
N LYS A 191 33.20 -3.96 34.26
CA LYS A 191 33.80 -3.04 35.22
C LYS A 191 34.98 -3.74 35.85
#